data_AF-A0A2A2KI76-F1
#
_entry.id   AF-A0A2A2KI76-F1
#
_cell.length_a   1.000
_cell.length_b   1.000
_cell.length_c   1.000
_cell.angle_alpha   90.00
_cell.angle_beta   90.00
_cell.angle_gamma   90.00
#
_symmetry.space_group_name_H-M   'P 1'
#
loop_
_entity.id
_entity.type
_entity.pdbx_description
1 polymer ?
#
loop_
_entity_poly.entity_id
_entity_poly.type
_entity_poly.pdbx_seq_one_letter_code
_entity_poly.pdbx_strand_id
1 'polypeptide(L)'
;MRRLHIDFPSTVLLCILSATFCTLCEAVSCSSNEYCPVGWSVLRREDGSAHTCDPTAFNAKCPRPHNCVHSKCGISFCCVHSDKLEKWKRQEEIEKEIEENNAEEEEEL
;
A
#
# COMPACT_ATOMS: atom_id res chain seq x y z
N MET A 1 -39.67 13.16 48.82
CA MET A 1 -40.23 13.12 47.45
C MET A 1 -39.18 12.57 46.48
N ARG A 2 -39.52 11.42 45.87
CA ARG A 2 -39.10 10.85 44.57
C ARG A 2 -37.60 10.67 44.26
N ARG A 3 -37.11 9.45 44.50
CA ARG A 3 -35.99 8.84 43.75
C ARG A 3 -36.40 8.77 42.27
N LEU A 4 -35.65 9.39 41.36
CA LEU A 4 -35.79 9.14 39.93
C LEU A 4 -35.22 7.74 39.65
N HIS A 5 -36.12 6.77 39.53
CA HIS A 5 -35.82 5.49 38.90
C HIS A 5 -35.85 5.75 37.39
N ILE A 6 -34.67 5.81 36.76
CA ILE A 6 -34.56 5.90 35.31
C ILE A 6 -34.44 4.46 34.81
N ASP A 7 -35.58 3.85 34.51
CA ASP A 7 -35.65 2.59 33.78
C ASP A 7 -35.22 2.86 32.33
N PHE A 8 -33.92 2.76 32.05
CA PHE A 8 -33.41 2.73 30.68
C PHE A 8 -33.79 1.39 30.06
N PRO A 9 -34.65 1.37 29.02
CA PRO A 9 -35.01 0.11 28.39
C PRO A 9 -33.76 -0.49 27.74
N SER A 10 -33.54 -1.79 27.98
CA SER A 10 -32.39 -2.58 27.50
C SER A 10 -32.13 -2.44 25.99
N THR A 11 -33.14 -2.02 25.22
CA THR A 11 -33.08 -1.67 23.80
C THR A 11 -32.25 -0.43 23.48
N VAL A 12 -32.20 0.59 24.35
CA VAL A 12 -31.41 1.81 24.12
C VAL A 12 -29.91 1.51 24.22
N LEU A 13 -29.52 0.61 25.12
CA LEU A 13 -28.13 0.18 25.29
C LEU A 13 -27.60 -0.56 24.05
N LEU A 14 -28.44 -1.38 23.41
CA LEU A 14 -28.13 -2.12 22.19
C LEU A 14 -27.94 -1.19 20.97
N CYS A 15 -28.73 -0.12 20.87
CA CYS A 15 -28.58 0.88 19.79
C CYS A 15 -27.30 1.72 19.93
N ILE A 16 -26.84 1.99 21.16
CA ILE A 16 -25.58 2.71 21.37
C ILE A 16 -24.39 1.83 20.99
N LEU A 17 -24.44 0.52 21.31
CA LEU A 17 -23.39 -0.44 20.95
C LEU A 17 -23.26 -0.66 19.44
N SER A 18 -24.38 -0.67 18.69
CA SER A 18 -24.35 -0.85 17.23
C SER A 18 -23.88 0.41 16.48
N ALA A 19 -24.14 1.61 17.01
CA ALA A 19 -23.66 2.87 16.42
C ALA A 19 -22.15 3.07 16.61
N THR A 20 -21.55 2.53 17.68
CA THR A 20 -20.11 2.61 17.94
C THR A 20 -19.25 1.67 17.07
N PHE A 21 -19.82 0.64 16.46
CA PHE A 21 -19.05 -0.26 15.58
C PHE A 21 -18.81 0.31 14.17
N CYS A 22 -19.54 1.36 13.78
CA CYS A 22 -19.42 1.97 12.45
C CYS A 22 -18.41 3.13 12.37
N THR A 23 -17.80 3.54 13.49
CA THR A 23 -16.97 4.76 13.57
C THR A 23 -15.48 4.54 13.28
N LEU A 24 -15.02 3.30 13.00
CA LEU A 24 -13.62 3.00 12.74
C LEU A 24 -13.25 2.77 11.26
N CYS A 25 -14.15 3.08 10.33
CA CYS A 25 -13.75 3.23 8.93
C CYS A 25 -13.33 4.69 8.69
N GLU A 26 -12.29 5.16 9.38
CA GLU A 26 -11.51 6.27 8.85
C GLU A 26 -10.94 5.74 7.54
N ALA A 27 -11.57 6.11 6.42
CA ALA A 27 -10.90 6.10 5.13
C ALA A 27 -9.75 7.08 5.26
N VAL A 28 -8.62 6.59 5.80
CA VAL A 28 -7.40 7.37 5.94
C VAL A 28 -7.01 7.77 4.52
N SER A 29 -7.40 8.99 4.16
CA SER A 29 -7.17 9.58 2.86
C SER A 29 -5.75 10.12 2.90
N CYS A 30 -4.76 9.23 2.89
CA CYS A 30 -3.38 9.69 2.83
C CYS A 30 -3.17 10.38 1.49
N SER A 31 -2.63 11.60 1.57
CA SER A 31 -2.21 12.31 0.37
C SER A 31 -1.09 11.51 -0.31
N SER A 32 -0.96 11.63 -1.63
CA SER A 32 0.10 10.92 -2.38
C SER A 32 1.51 11.19 -1.85
N ASN A 33 1.73 12.33 -1.18
CA ASN A 33 3.00 12.70 -0.54
C ASN A 33 3.26 11.99 0.79
N GLU A 34 2.28 11.24 1.32
CA GLU A 34 2.37 10.57 2.61
C GLU A 34 2.60 9.06 2.49
N TYR A 35 2.47 8.50 1.28
CA TYR A 35 2.65 7.07 1.02
C TYR A 35 4.09 6.61 1.25
N CYS A 36 5.06 7.36 0.71
CA CYS A 36 6.48 7.03 0.78
C CYS A 36 7.30 8.20 1.35
N PRO A 37 8.48 7.93 1.93
CA PRO A 37 9.40 8.97 2.39
C PRO A 37 9.86 9.90 1.27
N VAL A 38 10.40 11.07 1.63
CA VAL A 38 11.00 11.99 0.66
C VAL A 38 12.13 11.29 -0.10
N GLY A 39 12.16 11.44 -1.43
CA GLY A 39 13.12 10.76 -2.31
C GLY A 39 12.74 9.33 -2.71
N TRP A 40 11.53 8.90 -2.35
CA TRP A 40 10.97 7.60 -2.74
C TRP A 40 9.74 7.77 -3.63
N SER A 41 9.58 6.85 -4.57
CA SER A 41 8.40 6.73 -5.42
C SER A 41 7.55 5.56 -4.97
N VAL A 42 6.23 5.75 -4.96
CA VAL A 42 5.26 4.69 -4.71
C VAL A 42 5.04 3.87 -5.99
N LEU A 43 4.95 2.55 -5.85
CA LEU A 43 4.49 1.69 -6.93
C LEU A 43 2.98 1.90 -7.10
N ARG A 44 2.56 2.25 -8.32
CA ARG A 44 1.15 2.31 -8.68
C ARG A 44 0.77 1.11 -9.53
N ARG A 45 -0.45 0.63 -9.34
CA ARG A 45 -1.10 -0.37 -10.18
C ARG A 45 -1.65 0.29 -11.45
N GLU A 46 -2.12 -0.53 -12.39
CA GLU A 46 -2.65 -0.07 -13.68
C GLU A 46 -3.89 0.81 -13.54
N ASP A 47 -4.68 0.61 -12.48
CA ASP A 47 -5.83 1.44 -12.09
C ASP A 47 -5.42 2.78 -11.44
N GLY A 48 -4.12 3.04 -11.29
CA GLY A 48 -3.58 4.24 -10.65
C GLY A 48 -3.59 4.19 -9.12
N SER A 49 -4.11 3.12 -8.51
CA SER A 49 -4.08 2.95 -7.07
C SER A 49 -2.67 2.63 -6.56
N ALA A 50 -2.35 3.11 -5.36
CA ALA A 50 -1.07 2.81 -4.73
C ALA A 50 -1.01 1.34 -4.31
N HIS A 51 0.08 0.66 -4.64
CA HIS A 51 0.27 -0.73 -4.29
C HIS A 51 0.57 -0.85 -2.80
N THR A 52 -0.37 -1.39 -2.04
CA THR A 52 -0.22 -1.66 -0.61
C THR A 52 0.45 -3.00 -0.37
N CYS A 53 1.16 -3.10 0.73
CA CYS A 53 1.76 -4.33 1.22
C CYS A 53 1.42 -4.50 2.71
N ASP A 54 1.43 -5.74 3.18
CA ASP A 54 1.29 -6.04 4.59
C ASP A 54 2.61 -6.66 5.07
N PRO A 55 3.35 -5.99 5.99
CA PRO A 55 4.62 -6.49 6.49
C PRO A 55 4.48 -7.79 7.31
N THR A 56 3.27 -8.12 7.75
CA THR A 56 2.95 -9.37 8.48
C THR A 56 2.47 -10.48 7.55
N ALA A 57 1.99 -10.13 6.34
CA ALA A 57 1.55 -11.11 5.35
C ALA A 57 2.74 -11.67 4.56
N PHE A 58 3.01 -12.96 4.74
CA PHE A 58 4.10 -13.67 4.08
C PHE A 58 4.02 -13.66 2.54
N ASN A 59 2.83 -13.39 1.99
CA ASN A 59 2.52 -13.47 0.55
C ASN A 59 2.42 -12.09 -0.14
N ALA A 60 2.43 -10.98 0.60
CA ALA A 60 2.32 -9.64 0.02
C ALA A 60 3.71 -9.03 -0.23
N LYS A 61 4.52 -9.70 -1.06
CA LYS A 61 5.87 -9.23 -1.39
C LYS A 61 5.81 -8.17 -2.49
N CYS A 62 6.39 -7.01 -2.22
CA CYS A 62 6.56 -5.97 -3.23
C CYS A 62 7.44 -6.48 -4.38
N PRO A 63 7.08 -6.18 -5.65
CA PRO A 63 7.93 -6.54 -6.77
C PRO A 63 9.22 -5.75 -6.72
N ARG A 64 10.35 -6.35 -7.14
CA ARG A 64 11.61 -5.62 -7.26
C ARG A 64 11.44 -4.48 -8.26
N PRO A 65 12.10 -3.32 -8.04
CA PRO A 65 13.03 -2.97 -6.94
C PRO A 65 12.37 -2.40 -5.67
N HIS A 66 11.05 -2.53 -5.53
CA HIS A 66 10.28 -1.90 -4.47
C HIS A 66 10.37 -2.68 -3.15
N ASN A 67 10.30 -1.95 -2.05
CA ASN A 67 10.31 -2.49 -0.69
C ASN A 67 9.03 -2.07 0.02
N CYS A 68 8.56 -2.89 0.95
CA CYS A 68 7.41 -2.54 1.77
C CYS A 68 7.82 -1.51 2.82
N VAL A 69 7.23 -0.31 2.75
CA VAL A 69 7.52 0.81 3.64
C VAL A 69 6.25 1.21 4.37
N HIS A 70 6.33 1.32 5.70
CA HIS A 70 5.22 1.79 6.51
C HIS A 70 5.04 3.30 6.37
N SER A 71 3.87 3.74 5.94
CA SER A 71 3.57 5.17 5.79
C SER A 71 3.16 5.81 7.10
N LYS A 72 3.09 7.15 7.10
CA LYS A 72 2.58 7.93 8.24
C LYS A 72 1.09 7.73 8.49
N CYS A 73 0.38 7.15 7.53
CA CYS A 73 -1.05 7.01 7.58
C CYS A 73 -1.51 5.60 8.04
N GLY A 74 -0.58 4.81 8.61
CA GLY A 74 -0.88 3.52 9.22
C GLY A 74 -1.01 2.36 8.23
N ILE A 75 -0.86 2.61 6.93
CA ILE A 75 -0.87 1.61 5.86
C ILE A 75 0.56 1.45 5.30
N SER A 76 0.95 0.26 4.88
CA SER A 76 2.26 0.06 4.24
C SER A 76 2.12 0.00 2.72
N PHE A 77 3.06 0.63 2.01
CA PHE A 77 3.08 0.72 0.55
C PHE A 77 4.39 0.19 -0.02
N CYS A 78 4.34 -0.28 -1.27
CA CYS A 78 5.53 -0.65 -2.01
C CYS A 78 6.20 0.62 -2.55
N CYS A 79 7.36 0.94 -2.00
CA CYS A 79 8.12 2.14 -2.35
C CYS A 79 9.52 1.77 -2.86
N VAL A 80 10.07 2.60 -3.74
CA VAL A 80 11.47 2.48 -4.21
C VAL A 80 12.17 3.83 -4.09
N HIS A 81 13.43 3.82 -3.68
CA HIS A 81 14.25 5.03 -3.70
C HIS A 81 14.47 5.47 -5.16
N SER A 82 14.28 6.74 -5.47
CA SER A 82 14.37 7.24 -6.85
C SER A 82 15.69 6.86 -7.54
N ASP A 83 16.83 7.00 -6.85
CA ASP A 83 18.14 6.60 -7.39
C ASP A 83 18.26 5.11 -7.70
N LYS A 84 17.56 4.26 -6.94
CA LYS A 84 17.53 2.82 -7.22
C LYS A 84 16.63 2.54 -8.42
N LEU A 85 15.49 3.22 -8.51
CA LEU A 85 14.57 3.03 -9.62
C LEU A 85 15.24 3.32 -10.98
N GLU A 86 16.00 4.42 -11.07
CA GLU A 86 16.72 4.77 -12.31
C GLU A 86 17.78 3.72 -12.68
N LYS A 87 18.58 3.27 -11.70
CA LYS A 87 19.59 2.23 -11.92
C LYS A 87 18.98 0.91 -12.37
N TRP A 88 17.84 0.54 -11.79
CA TRP A 88 17.12 -0.68 -12.15
C TRP A 88 16.55 -0.61 -13.56
N LYS A 89 15.91 0.51 -13.93
CA LYS A 89 15.43 0.70 -15.32
C LYS A 89 16.55 0.59 -16.34
N ARG A 90 17.70 1.20 -16.04
CA ARG A 90 18.87 1.12 -16.91
C ARG A 90 19.43 -0.31 -17.01
N GLN A 91 19.40 -1.07 -15.92
CA GLN A 91 19.80 -2.49 -15.96
C GLN A 91 18.84 -3.33 -16.81
N GLU A 92 17.53 -3.11 -16.68
CA GLU A 92 16.51 -3.81 -17.45
C GLU A 92 16.64 -3.52 -18.96
N GLU A 93 16.96 -2.28 -19.33
CA GLU A 93 17.27 -1.90 -20.72
C GLU A 93 18.51 -2.64 -21.25
N ILE A 94 19.60 -2.69 -20.47
CA ILE A 94 20.83 -3.39 -20.87
C ILE A 94 20.61 -4.91 -21.00
N GLU A 95 19.90 -5.53 -20.05
CA GLU A 95 19.60 -6.96 -20.11
C GLU A 95 18.79 -7.31 -21.36
N LYS A 96 17.82 -6.46 -21.70
CA LYS A 96 17.02 -6.62 -22.91
C LYS A 96 17.86 -6.47 -24.19
N GLU A 97 18.75 -5.48 -24.26
CA GLU A 97 19.67 -5.31 -25.39
C GLU A 97 20.60 -6.52 -25.57
N ILE A 98 21.07 -7.14 -24.47
CA ILE A 98 21.90 -8.35 -24.53
C ILE A 98 21.09 -9.54 -25.05
N GLU A 99 19.85 -9.71 -24.57
CA GLU A 99 18.97 -10.80 -25.00
C GLU A 99 18.61 -10.68 -26.48
N GLU A 100 18.30 -9.47 -26.97
CA GLU A 100 18.04 -9.22 -28.39
C GLU A 100 19.27 -9.52 -29.27
N ASN A 101 20.47 -9.05 -28.87
CA ASN A 101 21.70 -9.36 -29.63
C ASN A 101 22.02 -10.87 -29.63
N ASN A 102 21.85 -11.56 -28.50
CA ASN A 102 22.10 -13.01 -28.43
C ASN A 102 21.10 -13.80 -29.31
N ALA A 103 19.84 -13.37 -29.35
CA ALA A 103 18.82 -14.01 -30.18
C ALA A 103 19.09 -13.81 -31.68
N GLU A 104 19.55 -12.62 -32.08
CA GLU A 104 19.97 -12.34 -33.47
C GLU A 104 21.20 -13.15 -33.87
N GLU A 105 22.21 -13.31 -32.99
CA GLU A 105 23.37 -14.17 -33.26
C GLU A 105 23.01 -15.67 -33.39
N GLU A 106 21.97 -16.15 -32.70
CA GLU A 106 21.51 -17.54 -32.79
C GLU A 106 20.66 -17.81 -34.04
N GLU A 107 19.94 -16.81 -34.58
CA GLU A 107 19.20 -16.92 -35.86
C GLU A 107 20.10 -16.81 -37.11
N GLU A 108 21.28 -16.19 -37.02
CA GLU A 108 22.25 -16.09 -38.12
C GLU A 108 23.16 -17.34 -38.29
N LEU A 109 23.01 -18.37 -37.45
CA LEU A 109 23.83 -19.59 -37.44
C LEU A 109 23.09 -20.84 -37.96
#